data_AF-A0A1Z9LQJ3-F1
#
_entry.id   AF-A0A1Z9LQJ3-F1
#
_cell.length_a   1.000
_cell.length_b   1.000
_cell.length_c   1.000
_cell.angle_alpha   90.00
_cell.angle_beta   90.00
_cell.angle_gamma   90.00
#
_symmetry.space_group_name_H-M   'P 1'
#
loop_
_entity.id
_entity.type
_entity.pdbx_description
1 polymer ?
#
loop_
_entity_poly.entity_id
_entity_poly.type
_entity_poly.pdbx_seq_one_letter_code
_entity_poly.pdbx_strand_id
1 'polypeptide(L)' 'MNSKEFTNKINDIVKEKKPITYIDAIVHYCESQNIEVETTSRLISKSLKEKIKAEAINANMLKIKKGGTLPV' A
#
# COMPACT_ATOMS: atom_id res chain seq x y z
N MET A 1 9.60 -11.17 11.59
CA MET A 1 8.26 -10.52 11.64
C MET A 1 7.29 -11.35 10.83
N ASN A 2 6.09 -11.61 11.35
CA ASN A 2 5.09 -12.41 10.65
C ASN A 2 4.19 -11.50 9.79
N SER A 3 3.72 -11.96 8.63
CA SER A 3 2.92 -11.13 7.70
C SER A 3 1.59 -10.64 8.29
N LYS A 4 1.06 -11.32 9.32
CA LYS A 4 -0.14 -10.90 10.07
C LYS A 4 0.14 -9.67 10.94
N GLU A 5 1.25 -9.68 11.67
CA GLU A 5 1.66 -8.55 12.53
C GLU A 5 1.89 -7.29 11.71
N PHE A 6 2.53 -7.44 10.55
CA PHE A 6 2.72 -6.33 9.61
C PHE A 6 1.38 -5.76 9.15
N THR A 7 0.43 -6.62 8.77
CA THR A 7 -0.90 -6.19 8.32
C THR A 7 -1.65 -5.45 9.43
N ASN A 8 -1.56 -5.90 10.68
CA ASN A 8 -2.17 -5.21 11.82
C ASN A 8 -1.56 -3.82 12.03
N LYS A 9 -0.23 -3.72 11.99
CA LYS A 9 0.46 -2.44 12.19
C LYS A 9 0.11 -1.40 11.13
N ILE A 10 0.02 -1.80 9.87
CA ILE A 10 -0.40 -0.91 8.79
C ILE A 10 -1.86 -0.46 8.98
N ASN A 11 -2.77 -1.36 9.36
CA ASN A 11 -4.16 -0.97 9.63
C ASN A 11 -4.28 0.02 10.80
N ASP A 12 -3.43 -0.13 11.81
CA ASP A 12 -3.37 0.77 12.96
C ASP A 12 -2.92 2.17 12.54
N ILE A 13 -1.82 2.26 11.78
CA ILE A 13 -1.29 3.52 11.24
C ILE A 13 -2.31 4.22 10.32
N VAL A 14 -2.99 3.47 9.45
CA VAL A 14 -4.07 3.99 8.58
C VAL A 14 -5.24 4.54 9.39
N LYS A 15 -5.58 3.93 10.54
CA LYS A 15 -6.67 4.40 11.40
C LYS A 15 -6.27 5.65 12.18
N GLU A 16 -5.07 5.66 12.75
CA GLU A 16 -4.59 6.73 13.63
C GLU A 16 -4.32 8.03 12.85
N LYS A 17 -3.86 7.90 11.61
CA LYS A 17 -3.36 9.02 10.81
C LYS A 17 -4.23 9.39 9.60
N LYS A 18 -5.54 9.06 9.61
CA LYS A 18 -6.43 9.44 8.50
C LYS A 18 -6.34 10.95 8.19
N PRO A 19 -6.25 11.36 6.91
CA PRO A 19 -6.56 10.59 5.70
C PRO A 19 -5.30 10.10 4.93
N ILE A 20 -4.45 9.26 5.54
CA ILE A 20 -3.36 8.61 4.79
C ILE A 20 -3.84 7.36 4.01
N THR A 21 -3.16 7.08 2.90
CA THR A 21 -3.38 5.90 2.06
C THR A 21 -2.60 4.69 2.57
N TYR A 22 -2.89 3.48 2.09
CA TYR A 22 -2.11 2.31 2.48
C TYR A 22 -0.65 2.43 2.03
N ILE A 23 -0.40 3.07 0.88
CA ILE A 23 0.96 3.36 0.40
C ILE A 23 1.71 4.24 1.40
N ASP A 24 1.09 5.31 1.85
CA ASP A 24 1.70 6.28 2.76
C ASP A 24 1.94 5.68 4.15
N ALA A 25 1.00 4.88 4.65
CA ALA A 25 1.15 4.12 5.90
C ALA A 25 2.33 3.15 5.86
N ILE A 26 2.58 2.51 4.72
CA ILE A 26 3.70 1.59 4.54
C ILE A 26 5.01 2.34 4.53
N VAL A 27 5.10 3.47 3.82
CA VAL A 27 6.29 4.33 3.81
C VAL A 27 6.60 4.82 5.22
N HIS A 28 5.60 5.32 5.94
CA HIS A 28 5.76 5.76 7.32
C HIS A 28 6.22 4.65 8.27
N TYR A 29 5.71 3.44 8.11
CA TYR A 29 6.17 2.29 8.89
C TYR A 29 7.63 1.94 8.57
N CYS A 30 7.98 1.97 7.27
CA CYS A 30 9.33 1.75 6.77
C CYS A 30 10.33 2.74 7.39
N GLU A 31 9.96 4.02 7.43
CA GLU A 31 10.76 5.10 8.05
C GLU A 31 10.87 4.93 9.58
N SER A 32 9.75 4.66 10.25
CA SER A 32 9.69 4.57 11.72
C SER A 32 10.42 3.34 12.28
N GLN A 33 10.49 2.25 11.52
CA GLN A 33 11.19 1.03 11.91
C GLN A 33 12.57 0.90 11.24
N ASN A 34 12.96 1.88 10.42
CA ASN A 34 14.19 1.87 9.63
C ASN A 34 14.35 0.57 8.80
N ILE A 35 13.24 0.08 8.26
CA ILE A 35 13.22 -1.11 7.40
C ILE A 35 13.42 -0.63 5.96
N GLU A 36 14.09 -1.42 5.12
CA GLU A 36 14.18 -1.10 3.70
C GLU A 36 12.89 -1.48 2.97
N VAL A 37 12.51 -0.67 1.98
CA VAL A 37 11.27 -0.87 1.20
C VAL A 37 11.24 -2.23 0.51
N GLU A 38 12.41 -2.74 0.11
CA GLU A 38 12.58 -4.09 -0.43
C GLU A 38 12.18 -5.19 0.55
N THR A 39 12.58 -5.06 1.82
CA THR A 39 12.27 -6.02 2.88
C THR A 39 10.79 -5.97 3.25
N THR A 40 10.24 -4.76 3.29
CA THR A 40 8.81 -4.53 3.48
C THR A 40 7.99 -5.16 2.34
N SER A 41 8.45 -5.06 1.10
CA SER A 41 7.80 -5.68 -0.07
C SER A 41 7.73 -7.21 -0.02
N ARG A 42 8.67 -7.87 0.68
CA ARG A 42 8.68 -9.32 0.93
C ARG A 42 7.76 -9.71 2.08
N LEU A 43 7.55 -8.81 3.04
CA LEU A 43 6.72 -9.03 4.22
C LEU A 43 5.22 -8.80 3.95
N ILE A 44 4.91 -7.97 2.95
CA ILE A 44 3.56 -7.68 2.46
C ILE A 44 2.92 -8.96 1.89
N SER A 45 1.81 -9.38 2.52
CA SER A 45 0.95 -10.46 2.01
C SER A 45 0.43 -10.15 0.61
N LYS A 46 0.19 -11.19 -0.21
CA LYS A 46 -0.36 -11.07 -1.58
C LYS A 46 -1.59 -10.14 -1.64
N SER A 47 -2.49 -10.28 -0.66
CA SER A 47 -3.71 -9.47 -0.54
C SER A 47 -3.45 -7.97 -0.33
N LEU A 48 -2.41 -7.61 0.43
CA LEU A 48 -2.08 -6.20 0.70
C LEU A 48 -1.41 -5.55 -0.52
N LYS A 49 -0.61 -6.33 -1.27
CA LYS A 49 -0.03 -5.91 -2.55
C LYS A 49 -1.09 -5.57 -3.60
N GLU A 50 -2.15 -6.36 -3.67
CA GLU A 50 -3.30 -6.08 -4.56
C GLU A 50 -4.05 -4.82 -4.15
N LYS A 51 -4.26 -4.60 -2.84
CA LYS A 51 -4.88 -3.35 -2.34
C LYS A 51 -4.06 -2.12 -2.72
N ILE A 52 -2.74 -2.15 -2.50
CA ILE A 52 -1.82 -1.07 -2.88
C ILE A 52 -1.86 -0.82 -4.38
N LYS A 53 -1.84 -1.89 -5.19
CA LYS A 53 -1.91 -1.76 -6.65
C LYS A 53 -3.25 -1.14 -7.07
N ALA A 54 -4.37 -1.60 -6.53
CA ALA A 54 -5.68 -1.02 -6.81
C ALA A 54 -5.74 0.46 -6.40
N GLU A 55 -5.20 0.82 -5.24
CA GLU A 55 -5.14 2.20 -4.77
C GLU A 55 -4.26 3.08 -5.67
N ALA A 56 -3.07 2.60 -6.08
CA ALA A 56 -2.19 3.31 -7.01
C ALA A 56 -2.82 3.52 -8.40
N ILE A 57 -3.63 2.56 -8.85
CA ILE A 57 -4.42 2.66 -10.09
C ILE A 57 -5.52 3.71 -9.94
N ASN A 58 -6.25 3.69 -8.82
CA ASN A 58 -7.32 4.66 -8.54
C ASN A 58 -6.76 6.08 -8.36
N ALA A 59 -5.59 6.22 -7.73
CA ALA A 59 -4.88 7.47 -7.51
C ALA A 59 -4.14 7.98 -8.76
N ASN A 60 -4.27 7.30 -9.91
CA ASN A 60 -3.59 7.61 -11.17
C ASN A 60 -2.05 7.74 -11.04
N MET A 61 -1.46 7.08 -10.03
CA MET A 61 -0.01 7.06 -9.76
C MET A 61 0.75 6.16 -10.74
N LEU A 62 0.06 5.21 -11.37
CA LEU A 62 0.61 4.37 -12.41
C LEU A 62 0.18 4.92 -13.77
N LYS A 63 1.15 5.20 -14.66
CA LYS A 63 0.90 5.48 -16.08
C LYS A 63 0.49 4.20 -16.83
N ILE A 64 -0.47 3.47 -16.31
CA ILE A 64 -1.22 2.51 -17.11
C ILE A 64 -2.21 3.31 -17.94
N LYS A 65 -2.10 3.22 -19.27
CA LYS A 65 -3.15 3.72 -20.14
C LYS A 65 -4.42 2.98 -19.75
N LYS A 66 -5.40 3.67 -19.14
CA LYS A 66 -6.79 3.21 -19.22
C LYS A 66 -7.08 3.15 -20.72
N GLY A 67 -7.03 1.96 -21.31
CA GLY A 67 -7.41 1.76 -22.70
C GLY A 67 -8.80 2.37 -22.90
N GLY A 68 -9.04 2.99 -24.06
CA GLY A 68 -10.26 3.75 -24.32
C GLY A 68 -11.49 2.96 -23.91
N THR A 69 -12.19 3.45 -22.89
CA THR A 69 -13.50 2.91 -22.53
C THR A 69 -14.43 3.25 -23.69
N LEU A 70 -15.07 2.23 -24.25
CA LEU A 70 -16.15 2.43 -25.22
C LEU A 70 -17.19 3.37 -24.61
N PRO A 71 -17.56 4.46 -25.30
CA PRO A 71 -18.71 5.25 -24.90
C PRO A 71 -19.95 4.35 -25.00
N VAL A 72 -20.73 4.32 -23.91
CA VAL A 72 -22.07 3.71 -23.85
C VAL A 72 -23.03 4.44 -24.78
#